data_AF-A0A4V1Y102-F1
#
_entry.id   AF-A0A4V1Y102-F1
#
_cell.length_a   1.000
_cell.length_b   1.000
_cell.length_c   1.000
_cell.angle_alpha   90.00
_cell.angle_beta   90.00
_cell.angle_gamma   90.00
#
_symmetry.space_group_name_H-M   'P 1'
#
loop_
_entity.id
_entity.type
_entity.pdbx_description
1 polymer ?
#
loop_
_entity_poly.entity_id
_entity_poly.type
_entity_poly.pdbx_seq_one_letter_code
_entity_poly.pdbx_strand_id
1 'polypeptide(L)'
;MAFTRAAIAAALLHAIGCAAAPVAQAATGTVSAAAPPATFTANPNIGPGGNNFKDSAHFRVYGSPSTGTADAALNMLEAAYSCFVDALGWRSSGISFTDNADDGPWTKVNLYSVKSLTGAAGVMHSDYATGMSWLEVQHEYTSNPGVTVHEYGHGLTYHERNWVDQTRTGAWWETVANWVADTYKTSELCAGARSQFGQPTSATEINLQKVIGDSFQVLVDGTAGSGNYYEAWPFLTYLTANPDKFAGLGRDTVRELFRQYQRGSNETPLHTLNRLVASSATAQQVVGRYWARMAYVDIGHPTAQQAFLQQRGDINYANLDAQGSGTWRVKSARRPRYMGANIVPLRTSGSSTTVNVQVNANGGGAFTATLAVRNTGSGATRYVDLPNGSGSTAVAAGEEVSLVVANTPALIQYDAFKLGSDVQTGLDYTVTISGATA
;
A
#
# COMPACT_ATOMS: atom_id res chain seq x y z
N MET A 1 -52.46 -2.44 88.70
CA MET A 1 -51.58 -3.62 88.48
C MET A 1 -51.01 -3.46 87.07
N ALA A 2 -49.78 -2.96 86.91
CA ALA A 2 -48.52 -3.69 87.06
C ALA A 2 -48.11 -4.45 85.77
N PHE A 3 -47.11 -3.86 85.10
CA PHE A 3 -45.99 -4.47 84.38
C PHE A 3 -46.12 -5.09 82.95
N THR A 4 -45.16 -4.60 82.14
CA THR A 4 -44.13 -5.33 81.36
C THR A 4 -44.22 -5.47 79.83
N ARG A 5 -43.07 -5.08 79.26
CA ARG A 5 -42.52 -5.26 77.91
C ARG A 5 -42.61 -6.69 77.40
N ALA A 6 -42.73 -6.84 76.07
CA ALA A 6 -41.98 -7.85 75.31
C ALA A 6 -41.76 -7.37 73.87
N ALA A 7 -40.49 -7.42 73.46
CA ALA A 7 -40.01 -7.18 72.12
C ALA A 7 -40.34 -8.37 71.20
N ILE A 8 -40.61 -8.10 69.92
CA ILE A 8 -40.59 -9.13 68.87
C ILE A 8 -39.45 -8.80 67.91
N ALA A 9 -38.52 -9.74 67.85
CA ALA A 9 -37.35 -9.76 66.98
C ALA A 9 -37.75 -9.96 65.52
N ALA A 10 -37.16 -9.17 64.62
CA ALA A 10 -37.17 -9.42 63.19
C ALA A 10 -36.20 -10.57 62.88
N ALA A 11 -36.70 -11.62 62.24
CA ALA A 11 -35.89 -12.74 61.77
C ALA A 11 -35.11 -12.34 60.50
N LEU A 12 -33.80 -12.60 60.55
CA LEU A 12 -32.88 -12.63 59.41
C LEU A 12 -33.36 -13.66 58.38
N LEU A 13 -33.44 -13.27 57.10
CA LEU A 13 -33.13 -14.16 55.97
C LEU A 13 -31.90 -13.60 55.26
N HIS A 14 -30.75 -14.23 55.50
CA HIS A 14 -29.57 -14.08 54.65
C HIS A 14 -29.78 -14.92 53.40
N ALA A 15 -29.77 -14.27 52.24
CA ALA A 15 -29.67 -14.94 50.95
C ALA A 15 -28.24 -15.50 50.82
N ILE A 16 -28.13 -16.83 50.84
CA ILE A 16 -26.92 -17.54 50.41
C ILE A 16 -26.90 -17.46 48.88
N GLY A 17 -26.10 -16.56 48.34
CA GLY A 17 -25.73 -16.57 46.94
C GLY A 17 -24.79 -17.75 46.70
N CYS A 18 -25.29 -18.82 46.08
CA CYS A 18 -24.43 -19.83 45.47
C CYS A 18 -23.70 -19.17 44.29
N ALA A 19 -22.47 -18.73 44.53
CA ALA A 19 -21.53 -18.48 43.45
C ALA A 19 -21.26 -19.84 42.77
N ALA A 20 -21.80 -20.03 41.57
CA ALA A 20 -21.33 -21.09 40.69
C ALA A 20 -19.86 -20.79 40.40
N ALA A 21 -18.96 -21.62 40.93
CA ALA A 21 -17.56 -21.58 40.58
C ALA A 21 -17.45 -21.72 39.06
N PRO A 22 -16.62 -20.90 38.38
CA PRO A 22 -16.35 -21.12 36.96
C PRO A 22 -15.73 -22.50 36.82
N VAL A 23 -16.42 -23.37 36.10
CA VAL A 23 -15.85 -24.65 35.65
C VAL A 23 -14.64 -24.27 34.80
N ALA A 24 -13.45 -24.65 35.28
CA ALA A 24 -12.23 -24.54 34.51
C ALA A 24 -12.42 -25.32 33.20
N GLN A 25 -12.68 -24.61 32.11
CA GLN A 25 -12.45 -25.14 30.77
C GLN A 25 -10.98 -25.49 30.73
N ALA A 26 -10.68 -26.78 30.68
CA ALA A 26 -9.34 -27.27 30.40
C ALA A 26 -8.87 -26.57 29.13
N ALA A 27 -7.89 -25.69 29.28
CA ALA A 27 -7.20 -25.09 28.17
C ALA A 27 -6.65 -26.24 27.32
N THR A 28 -7.24 -26.47 26.16
CA THR A 28 -6.54 -27.17 25.09
C THR A 28 -5.30 -26.33 24.83
N GLY A 29 -4.16 -26.78 25.36
CA GLY A 29 -2.89 -26.10 25.20
C GLY A 29 -2.62 -25.94 23.71
N THR A 30 -2.85 -24.74 23.20
CA THR A 30 -2.22 -24.29 21.97
C THR A 30 -0.73 -24.26 22.29
N VAL A 31 0.01 -25.22 21.72
CA VAL A 31 1.47 -25.14 21.73
C VAL A 31 1.80 -23.81 21.05
N SER A 32 2.30 -22.85 21.82
CA SER A 32 2.78 -21.58 21.27
C SER A 32 3.83 -21.92 20.21
N ALA A 33 3.71 -21.34 19.01
CA ALA A 33 4.73 -21.46 17.99
C ALA A 33 6.11 -21.11 18.60
N ALA A 34 7.13 -21.87 18.23
CA ALA A 34 8.48 -21.65 18.73
C ALA A 34 8.96 -20.26 18.33
N ALA A 35 9.51 -19.50 19.29
CA ALA A 35 10.11 -18.21 18.97
C ALA A 35 11.26 -18.40 17.96
N PRO A 36 11.39 -17.54 16.94
CA PRO A 36 12.50 -17.65 16.00
C PRO A 36 13.84 -17.48 16.71
N PRO A 37 14.87 -18.27 16.37
CA PRO A 37 16.22 -18.15 16.91
C PRO A 37 16.86 -16.87 16.41
N ALA A 38 17.78 -16.33 17.20
CA ALA A 38 18.51 -15.11 16.85
C ALA A 38 19.40 -15.24 15.60
N THR A 39 19.62 -16.45 15.09
CA THR A 39 20.39 -16.70 13.87
C THR A 39 19.80 -17.90 13.15
N PHE A 40 19.55 -17.75 11.85
CA PHE A 40 18.98 -18.79 11.02
C PHE A 40 20.06 -19.72 10.47
N THR A 41 19.66 -20.93 10.12
CA THR A 41 20.57 -21.93 9.55
C THR A 41 20.81 -21.61 8.08
N ALA A 42 22.06 -21.58 7.64
CA ALA A 42 22.34 -21.41 6.22
C ALA A 42 22.02 -22.69 5.45
N ASN A 43 21.46 -22.54 4.25
CA ASN A 43 21.28 -23.65 3.32
C ASN A 43 21.91 -23.31 1.96
N PRO A 44 23.10 -23.86 1.64
CA PRO A 44 23.79 -23.57 0.38
C PRO A 44 23.14 -24.21 -0.85
N ASN A 45 22.15 -25.09 -0.67
CA ASN A 45 21.45 -25.76 -1.77
C ASN A 45 20.30 -24.92 -2.35
N ILE A 46 20.01 -23.74 -1.77
CA ILE A 46 18.99 -22.81 -2.28
C ILE A 46 19.67 -21.81 -3.21
N GLY A 47 19.34 -21.88 -4.50
CA GLY A 47 19.97 -21.10 -5.56
C GLY A 47 21.28 -21.72 -6.08
N PRO A 48 22.13 -20.95 -6.80
CA PRO A 48 23.31 -21.48 -7.47
C PRO A 48 24.42 -22.05 -6.56
N GLY A 49 24.39 -21.74 -5.26
CA GLY A 49 25.41 -22.12 -4.31
C GLY A 49 26.73 -21.35 -4.48
N GLY A 50 27.77 -21.77 -3.75
CA GLY A 50 29.09 -21.16 -3.80
C GLY A 50 29.86 -21.29 -2.51
N ASN A 51 31.17 -21.09 -2.57
CA ASN A 51 32.07 -21.21 -1.41
C ASN A 51 32.56 -19.84 -0.88
N ASN A 52 32.35 -18.76 -1.63
CA ASN A 52 32.69 -17.40 -1.22
C ASN A 52 31.41 -16.65 -0.81
N PHE A 53 31.21 -16.53 0.50
CA PHE A 53 30.03 -15.88 1.06
C PHE A 53 30.34 -15.13 2.36
N LYS A 54 29.41 -14.26 2.74
CA LYS A 54 29.35 -13.62 4.05
C LYS A 54 27.96 -13.79 4.65
N ASP A 55 27.90 -14.02 5.96
CA ASP A 55 26.66 -14.22 6.70
C ASP A 55 26.35 -13.04 7.62
N SER A 56 25.06 -12.79 7.82
CA SER A 56 24.48 -12.08 8.97
C SER A 56 23.57 -13.03 9.74
N ALA A 57 22.66 -12.54 10.59
CA ALA A 57 21.74 -13.39 11.36
C ALA A 57 20.74 -14.13 10.45
N HIS A 58 20.11 -13.41 9.52
CA HIS A 58 19.02 -13.89 8.68
C HIS A 58 19.40 -14.05 7.21
N PHE A 59 20.55 -13.54 6.78
CA PHE A 59 20.94 -13.50 5.38
C PHE A 59 22.33 -14.07 5.12
N ARG A 60 22.53 -14.51 3.87
CA ARG A 60 23.84 -14.87 3.32
C ARG A 60 24.02 -14.20 1.96
N VAL A 61 25.17 -13.57 1.75
CA VAL A 61 25.54 -12.95 0.46
C VAL A 61 26.68 -13.73 -0.19
N TYR A 62 26.46 -14.21 -1.41
CA TYR A 62 27.46 -14.86 -2.26
C TYR A 62 28.00 -13.91 -3.33
N GLY A 63 29.25 -14.12 -3.75
CA GLY A 63 29.80 -13.54 -4.98
C GLY A 63 29.96 -12.02 -5.00
N SER A 64 29.84 -11.36 -3.85
CA SER A 64 29.96 -9.90 -3.74
C SER A 64 31.31 -9.39 -4.27
N PRO A 65 31.34 -8.28 -5.04
CA PRO A 65 32.57 -7.76 -5.63
C PRO A 65 33.60 -7.28 -4.59
N SER A 66 33.16 -7.01 -3.36
CA SER A 66 34.04 -6.69 -2.24
C SER A 66 33.40 -7.07 -0.90
N THR A 67 34.23 -7.22 0.14
CA THR A 67 33.76 -7.40 1.52
C THR A 67 32.89 -6.23 1.97
N GLY A 68 33.26 -4.99 1.61
CA GLY A 68 32.48 -3.80 1.96
C GLY A 68 31.09 -3.77 1.33
N THR A 69 30.96 -4.21 0.07
CA THR A 69 29.67 -4.37 -0.60
C THR A 69 28.82 -5.46 0.07
N ALA A 70 29.45 -6.57 0.49
CA ALA A 70 28.73 -7.64 1.20
C ALA A 70 28.21 -7.14 2.56
N ASP A 71 29.03 -6.39 3.30
CA ASP A 71 28.65 -5.80 4.58
C ASP A 71 27.51 -4.80 4.46
N ALA A 72 27.58 -3.90 3.46
CA ALA A 72 26.52 -2.95 3.18
C ALA A 72 25.20 -3.67 2.83
N ALA A 73 25.26 -4.70 1.99
CA ALA A 73 24.08 -5.48 1.62
C ALA A 73 23.47 -6.23 2.80
N LEU A 74 24.29 -6.87 3.64
CA LEU A 74 23.82 -7.58 4.84
C LEU A 74 23.18 -6.63 5.85
N ASN A 75 23.82 -5.49 6.17
CA ASN A 75 23.26 -4.50 7.10
C ASN A 75 21.94 -3.92 6.59
N MET A 76 21.85 -3.67 5.28
CA MET A 76 20.62 -3.20 4.64
C MET A 76 19.49 -4.24 4.71
N LEU A 77 19.78 -5.50 4.41
CA LEU A 77 18.81 -6.59 4.47
C LEU A 77 18.36 -6.91 5.90
N GLU A 78 19.27 -6.87 6.87
CA GLU A 78 18.92 -7.01 8.30
C GLU A 78 18.02 -5.87 8.78
N ALA A 79 18.28 -4.63 8.33
CA ALA A 79 17.38 -3.51 8.60
C ALA A 79 16.00 -3.69 7.95
N ALA A 80 15.95 -4.20 6.72
CA ALA A 80 14.69 -4.48 6.04
C ALA A 80 13.91 -5.61 6.75
N TYR A 81 14.59 -6.69 7.15
CA TYR A 81 13.99 -7.77 7.94
C TYR A 81 13.43 -7.24 9.26
N SER A 82 14.24 -6.48 10.01
CA SER A 82 13.80 -5.90 11.28
C SER A 82 12.61 -4.95 11.11
N CYS A 83 12.56 -4.17 10.02
CA CYS A 83 11.38 -3.35 9.74
C CYS A 83 10.14 -4.20 9.42
N PHE A 84 10.21 -5.07 8.41
CA PHE A 84 9.01 -5.72 7.87
C PHE A 84 8.59 -6.92 8.71
N VAL A 85 9.52 -7.77 9.12
CA VAL A 85 9.23 -8.99 9.87
C VAL A 85 9.04 -8.66 11.35
N ASP A 86 10.06 -8.07 12.01
CA ASP A 86 9.98 -7.88 13.46
C ASP A 86 9.00 -6.77 13.84
N ALA A 87 9.09 -5.60 13.20
CA ALA A 87 8.28 -4.46 13.57
C ALA A 87 6.89 -4.48 12.90
N LEU A 88 6.80 -4.78 11.60
CA LEU A 88 5.52 -4.79 10.87
C LEU A 88 4.82 -6.16 10.88
N GLY A 89 5.44 -7.19 11.47
CA GLY A 89 4.81 -8.47 11.71
C GLY A 89 4.53 -9.28 10.45
N TRP A 90 5.21 -8.98 9.34
CA TRP A 90 5.18 -9.83 8.16
C TRP A 90 5.70 -11.22 8.51
N ARG A 91 5.21 -12.22 7.80
CA ARG A 91 5.71 -13.58 7.93
C ARG A 91 7.20 -13.62 7.61
N SER A 92 7.98 -14.31 8.44
CA SER A 92 9.42 -14.38 8.26
C SER A 92 9.75 -15.01 6.90
N SER A 93 10.71 -14.39 6.22
CA SER A 93 11.26 -14.89 4.95
C SER A 93 12.22 -16.07 5.14
N GLY A 94 12.55 -16.41 6.38
CA GLY A 94 13.37 -17.56 6.72
C GLY A 94 12.60 -18.87 6.86
N ILE A 95 11.32 -18.87 6.52
CA ILE A 95 10.46 -20.04 6.68
C ILE A 95 9.96 -20.48 5.31
N SER A 96 9.93 -21.78 5.07
CA SER A 96 9.31 -22.33 3.87
C SER A 96 7.87 -21.83 3.67
N PHE A 97 7.50 -21.45 2.44
CA PHE A 97 6.13 -21.06 2.11
C PHE A 97 5.13 -22.21 2.28
N THR A 98 5.61 -23.47 2.37
CA THR A 98 4.78 -24.65 2.60
C THR A 98 4.58 -25.01 4.08
N ASP A 99 5.31 -24.36 5.00
CA ASP A 99 5.24 -24.67 6.44
C ASP A 99 3.98 -24.10 7.11
N ASN A 100 2.88 -24.83 7.21
CA ASN A 100 1.65 -24.25 7.78
C ASN A 100 1.72 -23.92 9.28
N ALA A 101 2.73 -24.40 10.02
CA ALA A 101 2.83 -24.20 11.46
C ALA A 101 3.60 -22.92 11.84
N ASP A 102 4.42 -22.40 10.93
CA ASP A 102 5.31 -21.26 11.16
C ASP A 102 6.15 -21.48 12.43
N ASP A 103 6.75 -22.66 12.56
CA ASP A 103 7.62 -23.06 13.67
C ASP A 103 9.01 -23.54 13.24
N GLY A 104 9.28 -23.56 11.92
CA GLY A 104 10.59 -23.83 11.34
C GLY A 104 10.62 -25.05 10.43
N PRO A 105 11.81 -25.43 9.93
CA PRO A 105 13.13 -24.88 10.25
C PRO A 105 13.37 -23.47 9.70
N TRP A 106 14.15 -22.68 10.44
CA TRP A 106 14.52 -21.32 10.05
C TRP A 106 15.81 -21.29 9.23
N THR A 107 15.68 -20.78 8.01
CA THR A 107 16.71 -20.80 6.98
C THR A 107 17.10 -19.38 6.56
N LYS A 108 18.39 -19.10 6.40
CA LYS A 108 18.82 -17.79 5.89
C LYS A 108 18.32 -17.58 4.46
N VAL A 109 17.96 -16.34 4.12
CA VAL A 109 17.72 -15.96 2.73
C VAL A 109 19.05 -15.74 2.03
N ASN A 110 19.23 -16.37 0.87
CA ASN A 110 20.44 -16.24 0.07
C ASN A 110 20.30 -15.07 -0.93
N LEU A 111 21.30 -14.20 -0.99
CA LEU A 111 21.52 -13.20 -2.03
C LEU A 111 22.76 -13.57 -2.83
N TYR A 112 22.64 -13.64 -4.15
CA TYR A 112 23.74 -13.87 -5.07
C TYR A 112 24.03 -12.57 -5.81
N SER A 113 25.21 -11.99 -5.55
CA SER A 113 25.72 -10.87 -6.33
C SER A 113 26.30 -11.42 -7.63
N VAL A 114 25.71 -11.05 -8.77
CA VAL A 114 26.05 -11.61 -10.09
C VAL A 114 26.56 -10.53 -11.05
N LYS A 115 27.33 -10.93 -12.06
CA LYS A 115 27.90 -9.97 -13.03
C LYS A 115 26.85 -9.32 -13.93
N SER A 116 25.81 -10.07 -14.29
CA SER A 116 24.79 -9.61 -15.24
C SER A 116 23.50 -10.42 -15.10
N LEU A 117 22.38 -9.74 -15.30
CA LEU A 117 21.06 -10.34 -15.47
C LEU A 117 20.46 -9.77 -16.77
N THR A 118 19.76 -10.61 -17.54
CA THR A 118 19.16 -10.16 -18.80
C THR A 118 17.90 -9.36 -18.51
N GLY A 119 17.93 -8.06 -18.80
CA GLY A 119 16.74 -7.19 -18.72
C GLY A 119 16.30 -6.77 -17.32
N ALA A 120 17.07 -7.07 -16.27
CA ALA A 120 16.72 -6.73 -14.89
C ALA A 120 17.97 -6.37 -14.06
N ALA A 121 17.80 -5.55 -13.01
CA ALA A 121 18.87 -5.22 -12.06
C ALA A 121 18.96 -6.24 -10.90
N GLY A 122 17.84 -6.88 -10.59
CA GLY A 122 17.71 -7.98 -9.65
C GLY A 122 16.56 -8.89 -10.06
N VAL A 123 16.46 -10.04 -9.40
CA VAL A 123 15.33 -10.95 -9.51
C VAL A 123 15.22 -11.79 -8.23
N MET A 124 13.99 -11.99 -7.76
CA MET A 124 13.65 -13.01 -6.79
C MET A 124 13.27 -14.31 -7.50
N HIS A 125 13.83 -15.42 -7.03
CA HIS A 125 13.49 -16.75 -7.48
C HIS A 125 12.88 -17.59 -6.34
N SER A 126 12.08 -18.58 -6.72
CA SER A 126 11.40 -19.51 -5.81
C SER A 126 11.94 -20.93 -5.94
N ASP A 127 12.29 -21.55 -4.82
CA ASP A 127 12.79 -22.92 -4.76
C ASP A 127 11.64 -23.78 -4.28
N TYR A 128 10.91 -24.38 -5.22
CA TYR A 128 9.75 -25.18 -4.87
C TYR A 128 10.08 -26.44 -4.05
N ALA A 129 11.33 -26.93 -4.09
CA ALA A 129 11.71 -28.11 -3.34
C ALA A 129 11.86 -27.81 -1.84
N THR A 130 12.44 -26.66 -1.50
CA THR A 130 12.58 -26.21 -0.10
C THR A 130 11.45 -25.28 0.35
N GLY A 131 10.70 -24.73 -0.60
CA GLY A 131 9.73 -23.68 -0.39
C GLY A 131 10.34 -22.33 0.00
N MET A 132 11.62 -22.11 -0.28
CA MET A 132 12.32 -20.87 0.04
C MET A 132 12.40 -19.94 -1.19
N SER A 133 12.72 -18.67 -0.95
CA SER A 133 13.12 -17.73 -2.00
C SER A 133 14.61 -17.42 -1.90
N TRP A 134 15.21 -17.03 -3.01
CA TRP A 134 16.55 -16.44 -3.06
C TRP A 134 16.58 -15.28 -4.05
N LEU A 135 17.58 -14.42 -3.89
CA LEU A 135 17.72 -13.20 -4.68
C LEU A 135 18.97 -13.31 -5.55
N GLU A 136 18.89 -12.87 -6.80
CA GLU A 136 20.05 -12.52 -7.61
C GLU A 136 20.03 -11.02 -7.89
N VAL A 137 21.15 -10.34 -7.68
CA VAL A 137 21.26 -8.89 -7.92
C VAL A 137 22.58 -8.60 -8.61
N GLN A 138 22.57 -7.73 -9.62
CA GLN A 138 23.82 -7.38 -10.30
C GLN A 138 24.80 -6.70 -9.32
N HIS A 139 26.11 -6.89 -9.55
CA HIS A 139 27.17 -6.38 -8.67
C HIS A 139 27.01 -4.88 -8.32
N GLU A 140 26.66 -4.05 -9.31
CA GLU A 140 26.48 -2.61 -9.13
C GLU A 140 25.33 -2.25 -8.18
N TYR A 141 24.30 -3.10 -8.09
CA TYR A 141 23.09 -2.84 -7.31
C TYR A 141 23.00 -3.64 -6.02
N THR A 142 23.99 -4.48 -5.71
CA THR A 142 23.94 -5.42 -4.57
C THR A 142 23.68 -4.72 -3.23
N SER A 143 24.23 -3.52 -3.02
CA SER A 143 23.98 -2.68 -1.84
C SER A 143 23.08 -1.47 -2.14
N ASN A 144 22.26 -1.53 -3.20
CA ASN A 144 21.31 -0.49 -3.55
C ASN A 144 19.92 -0.85 -2.98
N PRO A 145 19.34 -0.04 -2.07
CA PRO A 145 18.06 -0.36 -1.45
C PRO A 145 16.87 -0.29 -2.42
N GLY A 146 16.95 0.46 -3.51
CA GLY A 146 15.90 0.48 -4.54
C GLY A 146 15.80 -0.85 -5.29
N VAL A 147 16.88 -1.61 -5.37
CA VAL A 147 16.91 -2.92 -6.07
C VAL A 147 16.88 -4.08 -5.09
N THR A 148 17.85 -4.21 -4.20
CA THR A 148 17.96 -5.40 -3.34
C THR A 148 16.80 -5.51 -2.34
N VAL A 149 16.31 -4.40 -1.79
CA VAL A 149 15.14 -4.43 -0.89
C VAL A 149 13.83 -4.60 -1.68
N HIS A 150 13.78 -4.18 -2.94
CA HIS A 150 12.68 -4.52 -3.86
C HIS A 150 12.63 -6.04 -4.08
N GLU A 151 13.74 -6.69 -4.43
CA GLU A 151 13.78 -8.15 -4.59
C GLU A 151 13.45 -8.88 -3.27
N TYR A 152 13.89 -8.33 -2.14
CA TYR A 152 13.47 -8.85 -0.84
C TYR A 152 11.96 -8.69 -0.61
N GLY A 153 11.34 -7.63 -1.11
CA GLY A 153 9.88 -7.43 -1.12
C GLY A 153 9.13 -8.51 -1.90
N HIS A 154 9.66 -8.97 -3.04
CA HIS A 154 9.16 -10.17 -3.71
C HIS A 154 9.29 -11.40 -2.82
N GLY A 155 10.41 -11.55 -2.10
CA GLY A 155 10.60 -12.62 -1.13
C GLY A 155 9.55 -12.60 -0.02
N LEU A 156 9.27 -11.44 0.57
CA LEU A 156 8.19 -11.26 1.56
C LEU A 156 6.82 -11.62 0.98
N THR A 157 6.53 -11.18 -0.24
CA THR A 157 5.29 -11.48 -0.96
C THR A 157 5.09 -12.98 -1.16
N TYR A 158 6.14 -13.69 -1.60
CA TYR A 158 6.13 -15.15 -1.74
C TYR A 158 5.86 -15.84 -0.40
N HIS A 159 6.50 -15.36 0.66
CA HIS A 159 6.40 -15.95 1.99
C HIS A 159 5.08 -15.67 2.72
N GLU A 160 4.32 -14.64 2.36
CA GLU A 160 2.93 -14.44 2.83
C GLU A 160 1.91 -15.36 2.12
N ARG A 161 2.34 -16.14 1.11
CA ARG A 161 1.66 -17.28 0.45
C ARG A 161 0.36 -17.01 -0.30
N ASN A 162 -0.55 -16.24 0.26
CA ASN A 162 -1.95 -16.23 -0.19
C ASN A 162 -2.14 -15.64 -1.59
N TRP A 163 -1.16 -14.88 -2.08
CA TRP A 163 -1.13 -14.36 -3.44
C TRP A 163 -0.36 -15.25 -4.43
N VAL A 164 0.34 -16.29 -3.95
CA VAL A 164 1.01 -17.28 -4.81
C VAL A 164 -0.03 -18.06 -5.61
N ASP A 165 0.27 -18.34 -6.87
CA ASP A 165 -0.61 -19.01 -7.84
C ASP A 165 -1.97 -18.30 -8.05
N GLN A 166 -2.01 -16.96 -7.85
CA GLN A 166 -3.18 -16.13 -8.14
C GLN A 166 -2.84 -15.18 -9.30
N THR A 167 -3.23 -15.52 -10.52
CA THR A 167 -2.93 -14.72 -11.73
C THR A 167 -3.26 -13.23 -11.55
N ARG A 168 -4.39 -12.91 -10.91
CA ARG A 168 -4.88 -11.52 -10.76
C ARG A 168 -4.16 -10.71 -9.69
N THR A 169 -3.27 -11.31 -8.90
CA THR A 169 -2.37 -10.60 -8.01
C THR A 169 -1.01 -10.33 -8.67
N GLY A 170 -0.69 -10.99 -9.79
CA GLY A 170 0.65 -10.99 -10.38
C GLY A 170 1.27 -9.60 -10.57
N ALA A 171 0.58 -8.65 -11.22
CA ALA A 171 1.14 -7.31 -11.42
C ALA A 171 1.30 -6.53 -10.10
N TRP A 172 0.53 -6.87 -9.07
CA TRP A 172 0.66 -6.25 -7.76
C TRP A 172 1.93 -6.67 -7.01
N TRP A 173 2.59 -7.76 -7.41
CA TRP A 173 3.85 -8.16 -6.80
C TRP A 173 4.92 -7.08 -6.99
N GLU A 174 5.05 -6.50 -8.18
CA GLU A 174 5.97 -5.38 -8.42
C GLU A 174 5.57 -4.12 -7.66
N THR A 175 4.25 -3.86 -7.57
CA THR A 175 3.72 -2.74 -6.80
C THR A 175 4.08 -2.86 -5.32
N VAL A 176 3.96 -4.07 -4.77
CA VAL A 176 4.32 -4.37 -3.37
C VAL A 176 5.84 -4.30 -3.19
N ALA A 177 6.63 -4.88 -4.10
CA ALA A 177 8.09 -4.84 -4.03
C ALA A 177 8.63 -3.38 -4.04
N ASN A 178 8.08 -2.51 -4.90
CA ASN A 178 8.40 -1.09 -4.87
C ASN A 178 7.90 -0.37 -3.61
N TRP A 179 6.72 -0.73 -3.10
CA TRP A 179 6.25 -0.21 -1.81
C TRP A 179 7.18 -0.61 -0.65
N VAL A 180 7.68 -1.86 -0.62
CA VAL A 180 8.63 -2.34 0.38
C VAL A 180 9.93 -1.53 0.30
N ALA A 181 10.50 -1.38 -0.91
CA ALA A 181 11.73 -0.62 -1.10
C ALA A 181 11.57 0.86 -0.72
N ASP A 182 10.52 1.54 -1.19
CA ASP A 182 10.31 2.95 -0.90
C ASP A 182 9.98 3.18 0.59
N THR A 183 9.14 2.34 1.19
CA THR A 183 8.84 2.39 2.64
C THR A 183 10.10 2.20 3.46
N TYR A 184 10.95 1.23 3.10
CA TYR A 184 12.24 1.03 3.74
C TYR A 184 13.12 2.27 3.64
N LYS A 185 13.19 2.93 2.48
CA LYS A 185 14.07 4.09 2.25
C LYS A 185 13.59 5.35 2.94
N THR A 186 12.28 5.56 3.03
CA THR A 186 11.71 6.89 3.32
C THR A 186 10.84 6.95 4.57
N SER A 187 10.22 5.85 4.98
CA SER A 187 9.18 5.88 6.03
C SER A 187 9.75 5.86 7.44
N GLU A 188 9.07 6.54 8.36
CA GLU A 188 9.32 6.46 9.80
C GLU A 188 9.05 5.05 10.36
N LEU A 189 8.22 4.24 9.68
CA LEU A 189 7.98 2.84 10.07
C LEU A 189 9.28 2.03 10.15
N CYS A 190 10.24 2.33 9.27
CA CYS A 190 11.53 1.66 9.22
C CYS A 190 12.67 2.49 9.83
N ALA A 191 12.41 3.66 10.44
CA ALA A 191 13.47 4.52 10.97
C ALA A 191 14.28 3.86 12.09
N GLY A 192 13.61 3.17 13.02
CA GLY A 192 14.28 2.43 14.10
C GLY A 192 15.20 1.34 13.57
N ALA A 193 14.70 0.50 12.65
CA ALA A 193 15.48 -0.55 12.02
C ALA A 193 16.65 0.00 11.20
N ARG A 194 16.43 1.06 10.41
CA ARG A 194 17.52 1.74 9.69
C ARG A 194 18.60 2.24 10.64
N SER A 195 18.22 2.92 11.72
CA SER A 195 19.16 3.43 12.72
C SER A 195 19.96 2.30 13.39
N GLN A 196 19.32 1.16 13.70
CA GLN A 196 19.96 0.02 14.35
C GLN A 196 21.11 -0.55 13.51
N PHE A 197 20.99 -0.53 12.19
CA PHE A 197 21.98 -1.10 11.26
C PHE A 197 22.75 -0.02 10.47
N GLY A 198 22.73 1.24 10.94
CA GLY A 198 23.49 2.34 10.35
C GLY A 198 23.10 2.69 8.92
N GLN A 199 21.83 2.50 8.55
CA GLN A 199 21.31 2.76 7.20
C GLN A 199 20.68 4.16 7.12
N PRO A 200 21.01 4.98 6.10
CA PRO A 200 20.44 6.31 5.96
C PRO A 200 19.03 6.27 5.34
N THR A 201 18.28 7.35 5.51
CA THR A 201 17.16 7.64 4.60
C THR A 201 17.71 7.98 3.20
N SER A 202 16.91 7.72 2.17
CA SER A 202 17.28 8.09 0.80
C SER A 202 16.07 8.61 0.02
N ALA A 203 16.31 9.14 -1.18
CA ALA A 203 15.25 9.72 -2.01
C ALA A 203 14.18 8.68 -2.37
N THR A 204 12.92 9.10 -2.46
CA THR A 204 11.82 8.26 -2.97
C THR A 204 12.02 7.89 -4.44
N GLU A 205 11.51 6.73 -4.85
CA GLU A 205 11.48 6.29 -6.26
C GLU A 205 10.23 6.77 -7.02
N ILE A 206 9.52 7.79 -6.50
CA ILE A 206 8.26 8.21 -7.10
C ILE A 206 8.46 8.80 -8.50
N ASN A 207 7.78 8.23 -9.49
CA ASN A 207 7.69 8.75 -10.85
C ASN A 207 6.37 9.52 -11.02
N LEU A 208 6.38 10.82 -10.73
CA LEU A 208 5.17 11.66 -10.72
C LEU A 208 4.57 11.85 -12.12
N GLN A 209 5.41 11.88 -13.15
CA GLN A 209 5.01 11.97 -14.53
C GLN A 209 4.18 10.74 -14.92
N LYS A 210 4.55 9.56 -14.41
CA LYS A 210 3.75 8.34 -14.61
C LYS A 210 2.52 8.31 -13.70
N VAL A 211 2.68 8.44 -12.38
CA VAL A 211 1.58 8.26 -11.42
C VAL A 211 0.47 9.30 -11.61
N ILE A 212 0.82 10.56 -11.81
CA ILE A 212 -0.16 11.65 -11.97
C ILE A 212 -0.42 11.92 -13.45
N GLY A 213 0.64 12.01 -14.27
CA GLY A 213 0.49 12.31 -15.70
C GLY A 213 -0.23 11.21 -16.49
N ASP A 214 -0.15 9.96 -16.04
CA ASP A 214 -0.91 8.83 -16.59
C ASP A 214 -1.98 8.29 -15.61
N SER A 215 -2.42 9.10 -14.63
CA SER A 215 -3.44 8.71 -13.63
C SER A 215 -4.75 8.18 -14.22
N PHE A 216 -5.02 8.46 -15.49
CA PHE A 216 -6.19 7.94 -16.21
C PHE A 216 -6.10 6.45 -16.58
N GLN A 217 -4.93 5.81 -16.45
CA GLN A 217 -4.76 4.38 -16.67
C GLN A 217 -5.49 3.55 -15.59
N VAL A 218 -5.54 2.23 -15.78
CA VAL A 218 -6.03 1.33 -14.72
C VAL A 218 -5.12 1.50 -13.49
N LEU A 219 -5.68 1.46 -12.28
CA LEU A 219 -4.89 1.70 -11.05
C LEU A 219 -3.60 0.87 -10.99
N VAL A 220 -3.70 -0.41 -11.38
CA VAL A 220 -2.54 -1.29 -11.61
C VAL A 220 -2.67 -1.88 -13.02
N ASP A 221 -1.80 -1.43 -13.91
CA ASP A 221 -1.70 -1.84 -15.30
C ASP A 221 -0.35 -2.54 -15.51
N GLY A 222 -0.38 -3.84 -15.75
CA GLY A 222 0.80 -4.69 -16.00
C GLY A 222 1.23 -4.73 -17.47
N THR A 223 0.62 -3.95 -18.36
CA THR A 223 0.91 -4.02 -19.80
C THR A 223 2.38 -3.70 -20.08
N ALA A 224 3.08 -4.62 -20.75
CA ALA A 224 4.50 -4.47 -21.06
C ALA A 224 4.78 -3.17 -21.84
N GLY A 225 5.72 -2.37 -21.34
CA GLY A 225 6.18 -1.13 -21.99
C GLY A 225 5.28 0.10 -21.82
N SER A 226 4.06 -0.04 -21.30
CA SER A 226 3.12 1.10 -21.14
C SER A 226 2.37 1.17 -19.82
N GLY A 227 2.33 0.07 -19.07
CA GLY A 227 1.67 -0.03 -17.77
C GLY A 227 2.37 0.79 -16.67
N ASN A 228 1.83 0.71 -15.46
CA ASN A 228 2.24 1.48 -14.28
C ASN A 228 2.40 0.63 -13.01
N TYR A 229 2.43 -0.70 -13.13
CA TYR A 229 2.48 -1.63 -12.01
C TYR A 229 3.73 -1.49 -11.13
N TYR A 230 4.84 -0.93 -11.64
CA TYR A 230 5.96 -0.51 -10.81
C TYR A 230 5.63 0.78 -10.05
N GLU A 231 4.94 1.74 -10.67
CA GLU A 231 4.69 3.08 -10.14
C GLU A 231 3.41 3.18 -9.29
N ALA A 232 2.56 2.16 -9.24
CA ALA A 232 1.29 2.19 -8.51
C ALA A 232 1.42 2.13 -6.98
N TRP A 233 2.63 1.94 -6.45
CA TRP A 233 2.91 1.79 -5.02
C TRP A 233 2.42 2.94 -4.11
N PRO A 234 2.27 4.21 -4.57
CA PRO A 234 1.76 5.27 -3.70
C PRO A 234 0.34 4.98 -3.19
N PHE A 235 -0.44 4.16 -3.90
CA PHE A 235 -1.72 3.67 -3.38
C PHE A 235 -1.51 2.84 -2.11
N LEU A 236 -0.55 1.91 -2.10
CA LEU A 236 -0.23 1.12 -0.92
C LEU A 236 0.30 1.99 0.22
N THR A 237 1.09 3.02 -0.07
CA THR A 237 1.51 3.98 0.97
C THR A 237 0.33 4.74 1.56
N TYR A 238 -0.61 5.19 0.73
CA TYR A 238 -1.82 5.85 1.20
C TYR A 238 -2.64 4.95 2.14
N LEU A 239 -2.80 3.67 1.78
CA LEU A 239 -3.46 2.68 2.62
C LEU A 239 -2.73 2.49 3.95
N THR A 240 -1.40 2.41 3.92
CA THR A 240 -0.57 2.24 5.12
C THR A 240 -0.60 3.46 6.05
N ALA A 241 -0.47 4.67 5.49
CA ALA A 241 -0.48 5.90 6.26
C ALA A 241 -1.87 6.25 6.79
N ASN A 242 -2.92 5.83 6.06
CA ASN A 242 -4.33 6.04 6.37
C ASN A 242 -4.65 7.48 6.86
N PRO A 243 -4.29 8.53 6.10
CA PRO A 243 -4.48 9.91 6.54
C PRO A 243 -5.97 10.28 6.72
N ASP A 244 -6.87 9.52 6.11
CA ASP A 244 -8.33 9.67 6.22
C ASP A 244 -8.96 8.83 7.34
N LYS A 245 -8.18 8.02 8.05
CA LYS A 245 -8.62 7.20 9.19
C LYS A 245 -9.77 6.25 8.85
N PHE A 246 -9.77 5.66 7.66
CA PHE A 246 -10.68 4.57 7.33
C PHE A 246 -10.46 3.40 8.29
N ALA A 247 -11.54 2.87 8.86
CA ALA A 247 -11.44 1.73 9.76
C ALA A 247 -10.92 0.52 8.99
N GLY A 248 -10.01 -0.24 9.61
CA GLY A 248 -9.35 -1.39 8.98
C GLY A 248 -8.11 -1.07 8.15
N LEU A 249 -7.76 0.22 7.97
CA LEU A 249 -6.51 0.64 7.34
C LEU A 249 -5.51 1.20 8.37
N GLY A 250 -4.24 1.27 7.99
CA GLY A 250 -3.13 1.69 8.83
C GLY A 250 -1.84 0.89 8.59
N ARG A 251 -0.94 0.93 9.57
CA ARG A 251 0.44 0.42 9.52
C ARG A 251 0.59 -0.97 8.90
N ASP A 252 -0.35 -1.87 9.16
CA ASP A 252 -0.31 -3.27 8.73
C ASP A 252 -1.19 -3.59 7.52
N THR A 253 -1.81 -2.59 6.89
CA THR A 253 -2.78 -2.82 5.80
C THR A 253 -2.25 -3.73 4.71
N VAL A 254 -1.03 -3.49 4.21
CA VAL A 254 -0.49 -4.27 3.09
C VAL A 254 -0.35 -5.75 3.48
N ARG A 255 0.10 -6.04 4.70
CA ARG A 255 0.15 -7.40 5.25
C ARG A 255 -1.26 -8.01 5.36
N GLU A 256 -2.23 -7.24 5.83
CA GLU A 256 -3.63 -7.69 5.94
C GLU A 256 -4.27 -7.94 4.57
N LEU A 257 -3.83 -7.28 3.49
CA LEU A 257 -4.27 -7.60 2.13
C LEU A 257 -3.85 -9.02 1.70
N PHE A 258 -2.76 -9.57 2.25
CA PHE A 258 -2.38 -10.97 2.05
C PHE A 258 -3.17 -11.89 2.98
N ARG A 259 -3.21 -11.57 4.28
CA ARG A 259 -3.79 -12.46 5.29
C ARG A 259 -5.30 -12.63 5.17
N GLN A 260 -5.99 -11.59 4.72
CA GLN A 260 -7.44 -11.62 4.48
C GLN A 260 -7.81 -11.93 3.02
N TYR A 261 -6.81 -12.20 2.17
CA TYR A 261 -7.04 -12.70 0.82
C TYR A 261 -7.63 -14.11 0.89
N GLN A 262 -8.69 -14.37 0.13
CA GLN A 262 -9.24 -15.71 0.05
C GLN A 262 -8.40 -16.56 -0.90
N ARG A 263 -7.53 -17.42 -0.36
CA ARG A 263 -6.66 -18.31 -1.16
C ARG A 263 -7.46 -19.12 -2.18
N GLY A 264 -6.99 -19.14 -3.43
CA GLY A 264 -7.65 -19.83 -4.55
C GLY A 264 -8.86 -19.11 -5.14
N SER A 265 -9.25 -17.94 -4.61
CA SER A 265 -10.33 -17.13 -5.21
C SER A 265 -9.94 -16.46 -6.52
N ASN A 266 -8.63 -16.27 -6.74
CA ASN A 266 -8.06 -15.48 -7.82
C ASN A 266 -8.73 -14.10 -7.97
N GLU A 267 -9.20 -13.50 -6.87
CA GLU A 267 -9.69 -12.12 -6.84
C GLU A 267 -8.53 -11.11 -6.94
N THR A 268 -8.84 -9.84 -7.15
CA THR A 268 -7.83 -8.77 -7.07
C THR A 268 -7.66 -8.29 -5.63
N PRO A 269 -6.52 -7.68 -5.28
CA PRO A 269 -6.31 -7.08 -3.94
C PRO A 269 -7.38 -6.04 -3.54
N LEU A 270 -8.07 -5.43 -4.50
CA LEU A 270 -9.18 -4.51 -4.22
C LEU A 270 -10.39 -5.20 -3.55
N HIS A 271 -10.60 -6.48 -3.78
CA HIS A 271 -11.67 -7.24 -3.10
C HIS A 271 -11.33 -7.47 -1.64
N THR A 272 -10.06 -7.81 -1.34
CA THR A 272 -9.58 -7.88 0.04
C THR A 272 -9.67 -6.51 0.71
N LEU A 273 -9.24 -5.45 0.04
CA LEU A 273 -9.37 -4.10 0.54
C LEU A 273 -10.83 -3.79 0.93
N ASN A 274 -11.79 -4.14 0.08
CA ASN A 274 -13.21 -3.92 0.37
C ASN A 274 -13.67 -4.65 1.64
N ARG A 275 -13.14 -5.85 1.91
CA ARG A 275 -13.41 -6.56 3.17
C ARG A 275 -12.78 -5.86 4.36
N LEU A 276 -11.54 -5.39 4.25
CA LEU A 276 -10.84 -4.69 5.32
C LEU A 276 -11.60 -3.43 5.78
N VAL A 277 -12.17 -2.67 4.82
CA VAL A 277 -12.82 -1.39 5.13
C VAL A 277 -14.33 -1.45 5.30
N ALA A 278 -14.94 -2.64 5.18
CA ALA A 278 -16.39 -2.83 5.06
C ALA A 278 -17.22 -2.22 6.20
N SER A 279 -16.61 -1.96 7.37
CA SER A 279 -17.27 -1.34 8.52
C SER A 279 -17.44 0.18 8.39
N SER A 280 -16.73 0.84 7.47
CA SER A 280 -16.71 2.30 7.35
C SER A 280 -16.72 2.85 5.93
N ALA A 281 -16.31 2.05 4.94
CA ALA A 281 -16.18 2.47 3.56
C ALA A 281 -16.26 1.28 2.60
N THR A 282 -16.15 1.59 1.30
CA THR A 282 -15.94 0.65 0.20
C THR A 282 -14.56 0.87 -0.41
N ALA A 283 -14.02 -0.13 -1.11
CA ALA A 283 -12.76 0.04 -1.83
C ALA A 283 -12.81 1.21 -2.83
N GLN A 284 -13.97 1.44 -3.46
CA GLN A 284 -14.23 2.57 -4.36
C GLN A 284 -14.04 3.91 -3.67
N GLN A 285 -14.59 4.09 -2.47
CA GLN A 285 -14.44 5.32 -1.69
C GLN A 285 -12.98 5.55 -1.29
N VAL A 286 -12.26 4.49 -0.92
CA VAL A 286 -10.83 4.55 -0.60
C VAL A 286 -10.01 4.96 -1.82
N VAL A 287 -10.26 4.36 -2.99
CA VAL A 287 -9.61 4.74 -4.27
C VAL A 287 -9.92 6.18 -4.67
N GLY A 288 -11.19 6.61 -4.56
CA GLY A 288 -11.58 7.98 -4.87
C GLY A 288 -10.87 8.99 -3.97
N ARG A 289 -10.76 8.71 -2.66
CA ARG A 289 -10.05 9.58 -1.73
C ARG A 289 -8.53 9.54 -1.92
N TYR A 290 -7.95 8.38 -2.25
CA TYR A 290 -6.54 8.26 -2.66
C TYR A 290 -6.23 9.24 -3.81
N TRP A 291 -7.02 9.21 -4.88
CA TRP A 291 -6.80 10.13 -6.00
C TRP A 291 -7.01 11.59 -5.62
N ALA A 292 -7.96 11.89 -4.73
CA ALA A 292 -8.13 13.24 -4.19
C ALA A 292 -6.86 13.73 -3.47
N ARG A 293 -6.23 12.88 -2.65
CA ARG A 293 -4.96 13.15 -1.97
C ARG A 293 -3.79 13.29 -2.93
N MET A 294 -3.78 12.49 -4.01
CA MET A 294 -2.77 12.60 -5.06
C MET A 294 -2.80 13.93 -5.82
N ALA A 295 -3.87 14.75 -5.70
CA ALA A 295 -3.87 16.11 -6.24
C ALA A 295 -2.74 16.98 -5.67
N TYR A 296 -2.33 16.73 -4.41
CA TYR A 296 -1.20 17.41 -3.75
C TYR A 296 -0.23 16.45 -3.07
N VAL A 297 -0.31 15.15 -3.41
CA VAL A 297 0.53 14.05 -2.92
C VAL A 297 0.67 14.05 -1.39
N ASP A 298 -0.38 14.43 -0.66
CA ASP A 298 -0.43 14.45 0.81
C ASP A 298 -0.91 13.10 1.38
N ILE A 299 -0.42 12.01 0.78
CA ILE A 299 -0.79 10.62 1.11
C ILE A 299 -0.12 10.07 2.38
N GLY A 300 0.42 10.95 3.23
CA GLY A 300 1.27 10.55 4.37
C GLY A 300 2.69 10.19 3.98
N HIS A 301 3.18 10.72 2.84
CA HIS A 301 4.54 10.51 2.33
C HIS A 301 5.26 11.85 2.10
N PRO A 302 5.98 12.39 3.11
CA PRO A 302 6.52 13.74 3.04
C PRO A 302 7.55 13.96 1.91
N THR A 303 8.38 12.97 1.60
CA THR A 303 9.40 13.13 0.56
C THR A 303 8.81 13.03 -0.85
N ALA A 304 7.78 12.20 -1.06
CA ALA A 304 6.99 12.21 -2.29
C ALA A 304 6.22 13.54 -2.47
N GLN A 305 5.66 14.09 -1.39
CA GLN A 305 5.02 15.40 -1.43
C GLN A 305 6.02 16.51 -1.79
N GLN A 306 7.23 16.46 -1.24
CA GLN A 306 8.29 17.41 -1.57
C GLN A 306 8.69 17.30 -3.05
N ALA A 307 8.89 16.09 -3.56
CA ALA A 307 9.18 15.85 -4.97
C ALA A 307 8.06 16.41 -5.86
N PHE A 308 6.80 16.22 -5.47
CA PHE A 308 5.64 16.78 -6.16
C PHE A 308 5.68 18.30 -6.23
N LEU A 309 5.89 18.98 -5.09
CA LEU A 309 5.92 20.44 -5.06
C LEU A 309 7.02 21.03 -5.95
N GLN A 310 8.13 20.31 -6.12
CA GLN A 310 9.23 20.69 -7.00
C GLN A 310 8.94 20.43 -8.49
N GLN A 311 8.25 19.34 -8.81
CA GLN A 311 8.09 18.86 -10.19
C GLN A 311 6.70 19.12 -10.80
N ARG A 312 5.72 19.59 -10.02
CA ARG A 312 4.32 19.74 -10.46
C ARG A 312 4.13 20.61 -11.70
N GLY A 313 5.07 21.51 -12.01
CA GLY A 313 5.05 22.32 -13.22
C GLY A 313 5.24 21.51 -14.50
N ASP A 314 5.89 20.34 -14.42
CA ASP A 314 6.27 19.51 -15.56
C ASP A 314 5.31 18.32 -15.78
N ILE A 315 4.27 18.20 -14.93
CA ILE A 315 3.30 17.11 -15.01
C ILE A 315 2.21 17.45 -16.03
N ASN A 316 1.85 16.46 -16.86
CA ASN A 316 0.78 16.62 -17.83
C ASN A 316 -0.61 16.51 -17.19
N TYR A 317 -1.27 17.65 -17.00
CA TYR A 317 -2.65 17.76 -16.50
C TYR A 317 -3.70 17.97 -17.60
N ALA A 318 -3.33 17.85 -18.87
CA ALA A 318 -4.20 18.20 -19.99
C ALA A 318 -5.28 17.13 -20.25
N ASN A 319 -6.19 16.94 -19.30
CA ASN A 319 -7.23 15.91 -19.29
C ASN A 319 -8.51 16.30 -20.04
N LEU A 320 -8.76 17.59 -20.24
CA LEU A 320 -10.04 18.13 -20.71
C LEU A 320 -9.90 18.94 -22.00
N ASP A 321 -10.94 18.93 -22.84
CA ASP A 321 -11.15 19.81 -23.99
C ASP A 321 -12.30 20.78 -23.69
N ALA A 322 -12.08 22.07 -23.91
CA ALA A 322 -13.12 23.08 -23.76
C ALA A 322 -14.25 22.89 -24.80
N GLN A 323 -15.50 23.02 -24.38
CA GLN A 323 -16.69 22.91 -25.22
C GLN A 323 -17.46 24.24 -25.36
N GLY A 324 -16.96 25.32 -24.74
CA GLY A 324 -17.65 26.61 -24.61
C GLY A 324 -17.90 26.97 -23.15
N SER A 325 -18.57 28.10 -22.90
CA SER A 325 -18.95 28.71 -21.60
C SER A 325 -18.80 27.82 -20.35
N GLY A 326 -17.59 27.76 -19.78
CA GLY A 326 -17.31 27.04 -18.54
C GLY A 326 -17.69 25.55 -18.57
N THR A 327 -17.69 24.93 -19.75
CA THR A 327 -17.99 23.52 -19.95
C THR A 327 -16.84 22.84 -20.66
N TRP A 328 -16.44 21.69 -20.14
CA TRP A 328 -15.37 20.88 -20.67
C TRP A 328 -15.80 19.42 -20.81
N ARG A 329 -15.13 18.70 -21.70
CA ARG A 329 -15.29 17.27 -21.88
C ARG A 329 -13.95 16.58 -21.67
N VAL A 330 -13.96 15.40 -21.06
CA VAL A 330 -12.74 14.60 -20.96
C VAL A 330 -12.21 14.22 -22.36
N LYS A 331 -10.89 14.31 -22.55
CA LYS A 331 -10.24 13.86 -23.77
C LYS A 331 -10.43 12.35 -23.92
N SER A 332 -10.79 11.89 -25.12
CA SER A 332 -11.05 10.47 -25.37
C SER A 332 -9.87 9.57 -24.96
N ALA A 333 -8.63 10.03 -25.18
CA ALA A 333 -7.41 9.27 -24.83
C ALA A 333 -7.08 9.27 -23.33
N ARG A 334 -7.72 10.14 -22.53
CA ARG A 334 -7.45 10.33 -21.09
C ARG A 334 -8.67 10.08 -20.23
N ARG A 335 -9.70 9.41 -20.76
CA ARG A 335 -10.84 8.93 -19.97
C ARG A 335 -10.32 8.01 -18.86
N PRO A 336 -10.64 8.29 -17.58
CA PRO A 336 -10.19 7.46 -16.47
C PRO A 336 -10.68 6.02 -16.63
N ARG A 337 -9.75 5.08 -16.78
CA ARG A 337 -10.01 3.64 -16.82
C ARG A 337 -10.30 3.10 -15.43
N TYR A 338 -10.48 1.79 -15.31
CA TYR A 338 -10.88 1.17 -14.04
C TYR A 338 -10.00 1.60 -12.85
N MET A 339 -10.62 2.26 -11.87
CA MET A 339 -9.97 2.79 -10.68
C MET A 339 -8.89 3.86 -10.94
N GLY A 340 -8.81 4.38 -12.16
CA GLY A 340 -7.99 5.54 -12.52
C GLY A 340 -8.73 6.86 -12.31
N ALA A 341 -8.02 7.98 -12.49
CA ALA A 341 -8.57 9.31 -12.30
C ALA A 341 -8.08 10.35 -13.32
N ASN A 342 -8.77 11.49 -13.34
CA ASN A 342 -8.24 12.74 -13.86
C ASN A 342 -8.08 13.72 -12.70
N ILE A 343 -6.89 14.30 -12.57
CA ILE A 343 -6.61 15.42 -11.67
C ILE A 343 -6.52 16.68 -12.53
N VAL A 344 -7.30 17.70 -12.19
CA VAL A 344 -7.47 18.93 -12.99
C VAL A 344 -7.24 20.14 -12.07
N PRO A 345 -6.01 20.69 -12.03
CA PRO A 345 -5.75 21.95 -11.34
C PRO A 345 -6.61 23.07 -11.92
N LEU A 346 -7.30 23.82 -11.07
CA LEU A 346 -8.19 24.90 -11.50
C LEU A 346 -7.55 26.27 -11.24
N ARG A 347 -7.77 27.20 -12.17
CA ARG A 347 -7.34 28.59 -12.06
C ARG A 347 -8.51 29.45 -11.60
N THR A 348 -8.35 30.10 -10.45
CA THR A 348 -9.27 31.12 -9.92
C THR A 348 -8.76 32.52 -10.24
N SER A 349 -9.59 33.55 -10.08
CA SER A 349 -9.22 34.95 -10.32
C SER A 349 -8.29 35.56 -9.25
N GLY A 350 -7.76 34.77 -8.32
CA GLY A 350 -6.83 35.22 -7.26
C GLY A 350 -7.49 35.93 -6.07
N SER A 351 -8.79 36.24 -6.14
CA SER A 351 -9.62 36.71 -5.02
C SER A 351 -10.42 35.56 -4.41
N SER A 352 -10.90 35.73 -3.16
CA SER A 352 -11.85 34.80 -2.56
C SER A 352 -13.02 34.55 -3.53
N THR A 353 -13.18 33.31 -3.99
CA THR A 353 -14.14 32.95 -5.05
C THR A 353 -14.81 31.63 -4.70
N THR A 354 -16.12 31.52 -4.97
CA THR A 354 -16.81 30.24 -4.89
C THR A 354 -16.65 29.49 -6.20
N VAL A 355 -16.03 28.32 -6.15
CA VAL A 355 -15.92 27.41 -7.29
C VAL A 355 -17.08 26.42 -7.22
N ASN A 356 -17.88 26.35 -8.27
CA ASN A 356 -18.97 25.39 -8.41
C ASN A 356 -18.63 24.41 -9.51
N VAL A 357 -18.89 23.12 -9.28
CA VAL A 357 -18.63 22.05 -10.23
C VAL A 357 -19.86 21.16 -10.38
N GLN A 358 -20.16 20.80 -11.62
CA GLN A 358 -21.09 19.74 -11.97
C GLN A 358 -20.41 18.79 -12.96
N VAL A 359 -20.10 17.57 -12.52
CA VAL A 359 -19.65 16.45 -13.35
C VAL A 359 -20.87 15.65 -13.80
N ASN A 360 -20.91 15.28 -15.07
CA ASN A 360 -21.93 14.40 -15.64
C ASN A 360 -21.24 13.25 -16.38
N ALA A 361 -21.46 12.02 -15.93
CA ALA A 361 -20.99 10.81 -16.60
C ALA A 361 -21.88 10.50 -17.80
N ASN A 362 -21.33 10.68 -19.00
CA ASN A 362 -22.04 10.41 -20.23
C ASN A 362 -22.27 8.90 -20.35
N GLY A 363 -23.52 8.46 -20.23
CA GLY A 363 -23.86 7.03 -20.21
C GLY A 363 -23.97 6.40 -18.82
N GLY A 364 -23.91 7.19 -17.74
CA GLY A 364 -24.28 6.75 -16.40
C GLY A 364 -23.25 5.90 -15.64
N GLY A 365 -21.96 6.01 -16.00
CA GLY A 365 -20.88 5.33 -15.26
C GLY A 365 -20.76 5.81 -13.81
N ALA A 366 -20.38 4.91 -12.91
CA ALA A 366 -20.14 5.24 -11.50
C ALA A 366 -18.77 5.91 -11.32
N PHE A 367 -18.73 6.97 -10.52
CA PHE A 367 -17.52 7.76 -10.30
C PHE A 367 -17.52 8.40 -8.92
N THR A 368 -16.34 8.85 -8.51
CA THR A 368 -16.13 9.71 -7.35
C THR A 368 -15.56 11.03 -7.84
N ALA A 369 -16.09 12.15 -7.34
CA ALA A 369 -15.58 13.47 -7.65
C ALA A 369 -15.36 14.28 -6.37
N THR A 370 -14.24 14.99 -6.31
CA THR A 370 -13.81 15.76 -5.14
C THR A 370 -13.12 17.04 -5.59
N LEU A 371 -13.38 18.15 -4.91
CA LEU A 371 -12.53 19.34 -4.93
C LEU A 371 -11.50 19.23 -3.81
N ALA A 372 -10.23 19.11 -4.18
CA ALA A 372 -9.11 19.17 -3.24
C ALA A 372 -8.62 20.63 -3.18
N VAL A 373 -8.69 21.24 -1.99
CA VAL A 373 -8.26 22.63 -1.79
C VAL A 373 -7.11 22.67 -0.80
N ARG A 374 -5.96 23.17 -1.25
CA ARG A 374 -4.74 23.25 -0.45
C ARG A 374 -4.44 24.69 -0.09
N ASN A 375 -4.23 24.95 1.19
CA ASN A 375 -3.65 26.21 1.66
C ASN A 375 -2.15 26.21 1.36
N THR A 376 -1.67 27.14 0.54
CA THR A 376 -0.27 27.14 0.10
C THR A 376 0.71 27.55 1.19
N GLY A 377 0.23 28.28 2.21
CA GLY A 377 1.04 28.73 3.34
C GLY A 377 1.24 27.67 4.42
N SER A 378 0.17 26.97 4.81
CA SER A 378 0.24 25.90 5.82
C SER A 378 0.50 24.51 5.23
N GLY A 379 0.23 24.32 3.94
CA GLY A 379 0.30 23.02 3.27
C GLY A 379 -0.91 22.11 3.56
N ALA A 380 -1.85 22.52 4.42
CA ALA A 380 -3.03 21.74 4.75
C ALA A 380 -4.00 21.66 3.55
N THR A 381 -4.54 20.46 3.32
CA THR A 381 -5.54 20.20 2.28
C THR A 381 -6.87 19.80 2.90
N ARG A 382 -7.95 20.38 2.40
CA ARG A 382 -9.32 19.97 2.69
C ARG A 382 -9.97 19.39 1.45
N TYR A 383 -10.87 18.44 1.66
CA TYR A 383 -11.52 17.69 0.60
C TYR A 383 -13.03 17.93 0.64
N VAL A 384 -13.58 18.37 -0.48
CA VAL A 384 -15.02 18.60 -0.62
C VAL A 384 -15.56 17.59 -1.62
N ASP A 385 -16.29 16.60 -1.11
CA ASP A 385 -16.91 15.58 -1.96
C ASP A 385 -18.07 16.18 -2.76
N LEU A 386 -18.21 15.72 -4.00
CA LEU A 386 -19.26 16.15 -4.92
C LEU A 386 -20.26 15.00 -5.10
N PRO A 387 -21.19 14.80 -4.15
CA PRO A 387 -22.19 13.74 -4.26
C PRO A 387 -22.99 13.92 -5.55
N ASN A 388 -23.19 12.84 -6.30
CA ASN A 388 -23.81 12.86 -7.63
C ASN A 388 -23.12 13.83 -8.61
N GLY A 389 -21.81 14.05 -8.42
CA GLY A 389 -20.98 14.90 -9.27
C GLY A 389 -21.19 16.41 -9.08
N SER A 390 -21.97 16.87 -8.09
CA SER A 390 -22.28 18.27 -7.91
C SER A 390 -21.78 18.81 -6.57
N GLY A 391 -21.30 20.05 -6.56
CA GLY A 391 -21.01 20.76 -5.32
C GLY A 391 -20.21 22.04 -5.53
N SER A 392 -19.91 22.71 -4.43
CA SER A 392 -19.16 23.96 -4.46
C SER A 392 -18.29 24.13 -3.22
N THR A 393 -17.30 25.00 -3.34
CA THR A 393 -16.48 25.41 -2.21
C THR A 393 -15.95 26.82 -2.41
N ALA A 394 -15.83 27.57 -1.32
CA ALA A 394 -15.07 28.81 -1.34
C ALA A 394 -13.58 28.49 -1.48
N VAL A 395 -12.84 29.29 -2.23
CA VAL A 395 -11.38 29.22 -2.35
C VAL A 395 -10.85 30.59 -1.94
N ALA A 396 -10.15 30.62 -0.81
CA ALA A 396 -9.61 31.86 -0.24
C ALA A 396 -8.33 32.32 -0.97
N ALA A 397 -7.92 33.56 -0.72
CA ALA A 397 -6.59 34.01 -1.13
C ALA A 397 -5.51 33.14 -0.47
N GLY A 398 -4.52 32.69 -1.24
CA GLY A 398 -3.50 31.74 -0.76
C GLY A 398 -3.96 30.28 -0.71
N GLU A 399 -5.09 29.94 -1.33
CA GLU A 399 -5.49 28.56 -1.60
C GLU A 399 -5.37 28.23 -3.10
N GLU A 400 -5.01 26.98 -3.39
CA GLU A 400 -5.07 26.37 -4.71
C GLU A 400 -6.09 25.22 -4.72
N VAL A 401 -6.79 25.01 -5.83
CA VAL A 401 -7.87 24.02 -5.94
C VAL A 401 -7.67 23.12 -7.16
N SER A 402 -7.94 21.83 -7.00
CA SER A 402 -7.96 20.85 -8.08
C SER A 402 -9.27 20.07 -8.03
N LEU A 403 -9.88 19.85 -9.21
CA LEU A 403 -10.94 18.88 -9.38
C LEU A 403 -10.33 17.51 -9.63
N VAL A 404 -10.79 16.50 -8.89
CA VAL A 404 -10.43 15.10 -9.13
C VAL A 404 -11.69 14.33 -9.50
N VAL A 405 -11.62 13.58 -10.61
CA VAL A 405 -12.69 12.68 -11.06
C VAL A 405 -12.10 11.28 -11.24
N ALA A 406 -12.51 10.33 -10.40
CA ALA A 406 -12.05 8.95 -10.42
C ALA A 406 -13.16 8.02 -10.94
N ASN A 407 -12.82 7.10 -11.85
CA ASN A 407 -13.72 6.07 -12.32
C ASN A 407 -13.74 4.92 -11.31
N THR A 408 -14.81 4.84 -10.52
CA THR A 408 -14.93 3.94 -9.36
C THR A 408 -16.14 3.00 -9.54
N PRO A 409 -16.14 2.13 -10.57
CA PRO A 409 -17.23 1.21 -10.80
C PRO A 409 -17.25 0.10 -9.77
N ALA A 410 -18.25 -0.80 -9.86
CA ALA A 410 -18.28 -2.03 -9.08
C ALA A 410 -16.97 -2.83 -9.24
N LEU A 411 -16.57 -3.54 -8.18
CA LEU A 411 -15.34 -4.34 -8.25
C LEU A 411 -15.51 -5.48 -9.23
N ILE A 412 -14.51 -5.67 -10.09
CA ILE A 412 -14.41 -6.79 -11.01
C ILE A 412 -13.06 -7.48 -10.87
N GLN A 413 -13.04 -8.78 -11.17
CA GLN A 413 -11.83 -9.56 -11.20
C GLN A 413 -11.16 -9.44 -12.57
N TYR A 414 -10.06 -8.71 -12.66
CA TYR A 414 -9.31 -8.52 -13.90
C TYR A 414 -7.86 -9.03 -13.79
N ASP A 415 -7.30 -9.49 -14.90
CA ASP A 415 -5.88 -9.80 -15.02
C ASP A 415 -5.13 -8.54 -15.45
N ALA A 416 -4.28 -8.01 -14.56
CA ALA A 416 -3.54 -6.77 -14.80
C ALA A 416 -2.50 -6.90 -15.92
N PHE A 417 -2.03 -8.10 -16.25
CA PHE A 417 -1.14 -8.34 -17.39
C PHE A 417 -1.89 -8.54 -18.72
N LYS A 418 -3.22 -8.71 -18.67
CA LYS A 418 -4.08 -8.94 -19.83
C LYS A 418 -5.40 -8.18 -19.71
N LEU A 419 -5.33 -6.87 -19.79
CA LEU A 419 -6.48 -5.97 -19.60
C LEU A 419 -7.56 -6.14 -20.67
N GLY A 420 -8.77 -6.50 -20.23
CA GLY A 420 -9.97 -6.59 -21.07
C GLY A 420 -10.68 -5.25 -21.29
N SER A 421 -11.74 -5.25 -22.11
CA SER A 421 -12.54 -4.05 -22.36
C SER A 421 -13.30 -3.55 -21.14
N ASP A 422 -13.59 -4.44 -20.18
CA ASP A 422 -14.23 -4.17 -18.90
C ASP A 422 -13.41 -3.19 -18.02
N VAL A 423 -12.09 -3.28 -18.06
CA VAL A 423 -11.19 -2.35 -17.35
C VAL A 423 -10.65 -1.22 -18.22
N GLN A 424 -10.56 -1.43 -19.53
CA GLN A 424 -10.04 -0.41 -20.47
C GLN A 424 -11.08 0.61 -20.91
N THR A 425 -12.38 0.33 -20.76
CA THR A 425 -13.42 1.32 -21.03
C THR A 425 -13.32 2.45 -20.01
N GLY A 426 -12.87 3.62 -20.46
CA GLY A 426 -12.73 4.79 -19.61
C GLY A 426 -14.05 5.53 -19.39
N LEU A 427 -14.17 6.17 -18.23
CA LEU A 427 -15.28 7.06 -17.89
C LEU A 427 -15.30 8.25 -18.84
N ASP A 428 -16.33 8.32 -19.68
CA ASP A 428 -16.62 9.50 -20.49
C ASP A 428 -17.49 10.47 -19.68
N TYR A 429 -17.05 11.72 -19.53
CA TYR A 429 -17.78 12.71 -18.76
C TYR A 429 -17.64 14.12 -19.34
N THR A 430 -18.64 14.96 -19.02
CA THR A 430 -18.55 16.41 -19.16
C THR A 430 -18.53 17.06 -17.78
N VAL A 431 -17.90 18.22 -17.68
CA VAL A 431 -17.91 19.01 -16.44
C VAL A 431 -18.25 20.46 -16.76
N THR A 432 -19.13 21.05 -15.96
CA THR A 432 -19.36 22.49 -15.91
C THR A 432 -18.70 23.06 -14.66
N ILE A 433 -17.95 24.14 -14.80
CA ILE A 433 -17.24 24.82 -13.71
C ILE A 433 -17.54 26.31 -13.81
N SER A 434 -17.91 26.91 -12.68
CA SER A 434 -18.03 28.36 -12.53
C SER A 434 -17.17 28.85 -11.36
N GLY A 435 -16.70 30.09 -11.44
CA GLY A 435 -15.75 30.66 -10.47
C GLY A 435 -14.29 30.20 -10.66
N ALA A 436 -14.02 29.30 -11.60
CA ALA A 436 -12.68 28.89 -11.99
C ALA A 436 -12.64 28.39 -13.45
N THR A 437 -11.44 28.16 -13.97
CA THR A 437 -11.20 27.55 -15.28
C THR A 437 -10.25 26.36 -15.15
N ALA A 438 -10.48 25.30 -15.94
CA ALA A 438 -9.64 24.10 -15.98
C ALA A 438 -8.44 24.24 -16.92
#